data_AF-A0A9E0SWU8-F1
#
_entry.id   AF-A0A9E0SWU8-F1
#
_cell.length_a   1.000
_cell.length_b   1.000
_cell.length_c   1.000
_cell.angle_alpha   90.00
_cell.angle_beta   90.00
_cell.angle_gamma   90.00
#
_symmetry.space_group_name_H-M   'P 1'
#
loop_
_entity.id
_entity.type
_entity.pdbx_description
1 polymer ?
#
loop_
_entity_poly.entity_id
_entity_poly.type
_entity_poly.pdbx_seq_one_letter_code
_entity_poly.pdbx_strand_id
1 'polypeptide(L)'
;MEVLQLDVSGRPQAWISAKEAAVLYATDGIAWTLGETFYVLRGGLQRRTGLQSRIEVHPIVAVRGSVPSRAWRQTPALSNPKLFARDRQVCAYCGHRFPLDDLTREHIVPTSRGGHDTWMNCITACRPCNGHKGNRLPEEAGISLMYLPYVPNLHEDMILRGRRILADQMEFLLASVPRHSRLHA
;
A
#
# COMPACT_ATOMS: atom_id res chain seq x y z
N MET A 1 4.79 -15.23 1.71
CA MET A 1 5.58 -14.05 2.12
C MET A 1 5.89 -13.25 0.88
N GLU A 2 5.68 -11.94 0.94
CA GLU A 2 5.76 -11.05 -0.21
C GLU A 2 7.13 -10.35 -0.22
N VAL A 3 7.66 -10.14 -1.41
CA VAL A 3 8.91 -9.43 -1.70
C VAL A 3 8.55 -8.13 -2.38
N LEU A 4 9.17 -7.04 -1.95
CA LEU A 4 9.02 -5.74 -2.60
C LEU A 4 9.92 -5.69 -3.83
N GLN A 5 9.32 -5.64 -5.02
CA GLN A 5 10.02 -5.47 -6.28
C GLN A 5 10.21 -3.99 -6.60
N LEU A 6 11.45 -3.61 -6.89
CA LEU A 6 11.85 -2.26 -7.30
C LEU A 6 12.39 -2.28 -8.73
N ASP A 7 12.44 -1.11 -9.36
CA ASP A 7 13.33 -0.89 -10.50
C ASP A 7 14.77 -0.66 -10.03
N VAL A 8 15.71 -0.59 -10.99
CA VAL A 8 17.13 -0.36 -10.70
C VAL A 8 17.42 0.95 -9.96
N SER A 9 16.52 1.94 -10.03
CA SER A 9 16.64 3.24 -9.35
C SER A 9 16.05 3.24 -7.93
N GLY A 10 15.43 2.13 -7.52
CA GLY A 10 14.80 1.99 -6.21
C GLY A 10 13.32 2.38 -6.18
N ARG A 11 12.68 2.65 -7.32
CA ARG A 11 11.25 2.95 -7.36
C ARG A 11 10.41 1.67 -7.21
N PRO A 12 9.46 1.61 -6.27
CA PRO A 12 8.59 0.45 -6.11
C PRO A 12 7.74 0.14 -7.35
N GLN A 13 7.64 -1.14 -7.69
CA GLN A 13 6.89 -1.63 -8.86
C GLN A 13 5.76 -2.56 -8.43
N ALA A 14 6.04 -3.57 -7.61
CA ALA A 14 5.05 -4.58 -7.26
C ALA A 14 5.38 -5.32 -5.96
N TRP A 15 4.35 -5.96 -5.41
CA TRP A 15 4.51 -7.05 -4.46
C TRP A 15 4.53 -8.36 -5.24
N ILE A 16 5.61 -9.13 -5.11
CA ILE A 16 5.76 -10.43 -5.75
C ILE A 16 5.92 -11.52 -4.69
N SER A 17 5.56 -12.75 -5.02
CA SER A 17 5.80 -13.90 -4.15
C SER A 17 7.29 -14.26 -4.10
N ALA A 18 7.71 -14.92 -3.02
CA ALA A 18 9.06 -15.48 -2.94
C ALA A 18 9.39 -16.46 -4.08
N LYS A 19 8.39 -17.11 -4.69
CA LYS A 19 8.58 -17.99 -5.86
C LYS A 19 8.89 -17.20 -7.12
N GLU A 20 8.16 -16.11 -7.38
CA GLU A 20 8.43 -15.20 -8.50
C GLU A 20 9.80 -14.52 -8.33
N ALA A 21 10.14 -14.10 -7.11
CA ALA A 21 11.47 -13.60 -6.81
C ALA A 21 12.55 -14.64 -7.12
N ALA A 22 12.33 -15.91 -6.75
CA ALA A 22 13.28 -16.99 -7.04
C ALA A 22 13.52 -17.21 -8.55
N VAL A 23 12.50 -17.00 -9.39
CA VAL A 23 12.68 -17.02 -10.86
C VAL A 23 13.65 -15.93 -11.29
N LEU A 24 13.48 -14.71 -10.77
CA LEU A 24 14.38 -13.59 -11.07
C LEU A 24 15.82 -13.85 -10.61
N TYR A 25 16.03 -14.48 -9.45
CA TYR A 25 17.37 -14.92 -9.03
C TYR A 25 17.96 -15.96 -9.99
N ALA A 26 17.17 -16.97 -10.36
CA ALA A 26 17.62 -18.07 -11.22
C ALA A 26 17.99 -17.62 -12.64
N THR A 27 17.36 -16.54 -13.12
CA THR A 27 17.60 -15.98 -14.46
C THR A 27 18.58 -14.80 -14.47
N ASP A 28 19.31 -14.54 -13.38
CA ASP A 28 20.20 -13.36 -13.22
C ASP A 28 19.50 -12.02 -13.53
N GLY A 29 18.23 -11.90 -13.12
CA GLY A 29 17.41 -10.71 -13.29
C GLY A 29 17.56 -9.68 -12.16
N ILE A 30 18.25 -10.01 -11.08
CA ILE A 30 18.38 -9.16 -9.88
C ILE A 30 19.55 -8.18 -10.07
N ALA A 31 19.27 -6.87 -10.00
CA ALA A 31 20.27 -5.82 -10.07
C ALA A 31 20.98 -5.63 -8.72
N TRP A 32 20.19 -5.53 -7.64
CA TRP A 32 20.66 -5.40 -6.26
C TRP A 32 19.55 -5.79 -5.28
N THR A 33 19.91 -6.05 -4.02
CA THR A 33 19.01 -6.49 -2.95
C THR A 33 19.16 -5.61 -1.71
N LEU A 34 18.15 -5.61 -0.84
CA LEU A 34 18.19 -4.91 0.46
C LEU A 34 17.49 -5.74 1.55
N GLY A 35 18.03 -5.68 2.77
CA GLY A 35 17.59 -6.45 3.94
C GLY A 35 18.26 -7.82 4.07
N GLU A 36 18.05 -8.50 5.19
CA GLU A 36 18.58 -9.86 5.40
C GLU A 36 17.72 -10.93 4.72
N THR A 37 18.31 -12.08 4.37
CA THR A 37 17.58 -13.17 3.71
C THR A 37 16.53 -13.74 4.65
N PHE A 38 15.26 -13.62 4.27
CA PHE A 38 14.13 -14.03 5.12
C PHE A 38 13.54 -15.39 4.70
N TYR A 39 13.91 -15.89 3.53
CA TYR A 39 13.40 -17.15 2.99
C TYR A 39 14.42 -17.86 2.10
N VAL A 40 14.54 -19.17 2.26
CA VAL A 40 15.45 -20.00 1.46
C VAL A 40 14.67 -21.08 0.73
N LEU A 41 14.66 -21.04 -0.60
CA LEU A 41 14.16 -22.13 -1.42
C LEU A 41 15.27 -23.17 -1.56
N ARG A 42 14.92 -24.44 -1.34
CA ARG A 42 15.85 -25.57 -1.43
C ARG A 42 15.46 -26.45 -2.60
N GLY A 43 16.39 -26.64 -3.52
CA GLY A 43 16.27 -27.51 -4.68
C GLY A 43 16.83 -28.91 -4.41
N GLY A 44 17.19 -29.59 -5.51
CA GLY A 44 17.76 -30.93 -5.49
C GLY A 44 19.18 -30.99 -4.91
N LEU A 45 19.60 -32.22 -4.60
CA LEU A 45 20.96 -32.55 -4.19
C LEU A 45 21.77 -32.96 -5.42
N GLN A 46 22.90 -32.31 -5.65
CA GLN A 46 23.82 -32.67 -6.71
C GLN A 46 24.53 -33.99 -6.35
N ARG A 47 24.26 -35.05 -7.12
CA ARG A 47 24.74 -36.41 -6.83
C ARG A 47 26.26 -36.53 -6.63
N ARG A 48 27.06 -35.76 -7.38
CA ARG A 48 28.53 -35.83 -7.34
C ARG A 48 29.15 -35.14 -6.13
N THR A 49 28.57 -34.03 -5.70
CA THR A 49 29.14 -33.17 -4.64
C THR A 49 28.40 -33.32 -3.31
N GLY A 50 27.20 -33.88 -3.33
CA GLY A 50 26.28 -33.90 -2.18
C GLY A 50 25.69 -32.54 -1.83
N LEU A 51 26.02 -31.47 -2.57
CA LEU A 51 25.56 -30.11 -2.27
C LEU A 51 24.11 -29.91 -2.70
N GLN A 52 23.34 -29.20 -1.88
CA GLN A 52 21.96 -28.83 -2.19
C GLN A 52 21.93 -27.49 -2.91
N SER A 53 21.21 -27.42 -4.04
CA SER A 53 20.92 -26.13 -4.68
C SER A 53 20.03 -25.29 -3.76
N ARG A 54 20.36 -24.02 -3.57
CA ARG A 54 19.60 -23.10 -2.70
C ARG A 54 19.46 -21.74 -3.39
N ILE A 55 18.31 -21.10 -3.18
CA ILE A 55 18.07 -19.70 -3.55
C ILE A 55 17.63 -18.98 -2.29
N GLU A 56 18.45 -18.03 -1.86
CA GLU A 56 18.16 -17.17 -0.72
C GLU A 56 17.47 -15.90 -1.22
N VAL A 57 16.30 -15.61 -0.66
CA VAL A 57 15.42 -14.53 -1.10
C VAL A 57 15.47 -13.40 -0.07
N HIS A 58 15.79 -12.22 -0.57
CA HIS A 58 15.80 -10.97 0.19
C HIS A 58 14.42 -10.30 0.18
N PRO A 59 14.06 -9.52 1.21
CA PRO A 59 12.74 -8.91 1.35
C PRO A 59 12.49 -7.82 0.30
N ILE A 60 13.55 -7.20 -0.20
CA ILE A 60 13.50 -6.16 -1.23
C ILE A 60 14.48 -6.53 -2.34
N VAL A 61 14.00 -6.50 -3.58
CA VAL A 61 14.82 -6.81 -4.75
C VAL A 61 14.59 -5.78 -5.86
N ALA A 62 15.67 -5.28 -6.45
CA ALA A 62 15.61 -4.47 -7.65
C ALA A 62 15.88 -5.34 -8.88
N VAL A 63 15.06 -5.19 -9.92
CA VAL A 63 15.18 -6.00 -11.14
C VAL A 63 15.80 -5.21 -12.29
N ARG A 64 16.59 -5.90 -13.12
CA ARG A 64 17.10 -5.37 -14.39
C ARG A 64 15.96 -5.34 -15.40
N GLY A 65 15.87 -4.24 -16.15
CA GLY A 65 14.82 -4.01 -17.14
C GLY A 65 13.92 -2.83 -16.77
N SER A 66 13.45 -2.11 -17.78
CA SER A 66 12.62 -0.93 -17.62
C SER A 66 11.15 -1.29 -17.81
N VAL A 67 10.33 -1.08 -16.78
CA VAL A 67 8.88 -0.99 -17.00
C VAL A 67 8.57 0.44 -17.46
N PRO A 68 7.86 0.65 -18.58
CA PRO A 68 7.65 1.98 -19.14
C PRO A 68 6.99 2.94 -18.14
N SER A 69 7.52 4.16 -18.07
CA SER A 69 7.17 5.21 -17.09
C SER A 69 5.68 5.63 -17.06
N ARG A 70 4.90 5.28 -18.09
CA ARG A 70 3.46 5.60 -18.19
C ARG A 70 2.59 4.66 -17.36
N ALA A 71 3.00 3.42 -17.13
CA ALA A 71 2.25 2.47 -16.30
C ALA A 71 2.14 2.93 -14.84
N TRP A 72 3.05 3.80 -14.40
CA TRP A 72 3.24 4.15 -12.99
C TRP A 72 2.86 5.58 -12.61
N ARG A 73 2.35 6.38 -13.55
CA ARG A 73 1.73 7.70 -13.27
C ARG A 73 0.24 7.60 -12.96
N GLN A 74 -0.25 6.38 -12.73
CA GLN A 74 -1.66 6.18 -12.44
C GLN A 74 -1.91 6.50 -10.97
N THR A 75 -2.83 7.42 -10.73
CA THR A 75 -3.41 7.64 -9.41
C THR A 75 -3.88 6.29 -8.85
N PRO A 76 -3.53 5.93 -7.60
CA PRO A 76 -3.97 4.68 -7.01
C PRO A 76 -5.48 4.51 -7.12
N ALA A 77 -5.95 3.31 -7.47
CA ALA A 77 -7.38 3.02 -7.46
C ALA A 77 -7.93 3.12 -6.03
N LEU A 78 -9.03 3.86 -5.86
CA LEU A 78 -9.76 3.99 -4.61
C LEU A 78 -10.54 2.70 -4.31
N SER A 79 -10.38 2.16 -3.11
CA SER A 79 -11.19 1.05 -2.60
C SER A 79 -11.40 1.22 -1.09
N ASN A 80 -12.48 0.65 -0.53
CA ASN A 80 -12.77 0.79 0.90
C ASN A 80 -11.64 0.31 1.80
N PRO A 81 -10.99 -0.85 1.57
CA PRO A 81 -9.86 -1.27 2.40
C PRO A 81 -8.71 -0.26 2.39
N LYS A 82 -8.36 0.29 1.22
CA LYS A 82 -7.28 1.29 1.12
C LYS A 82 -7.68 2.63 1.74
N LEU A 83 -8.93 3.05 1.56
CA LEU A 83 -9.45 4.28 2.14
C LEU A 83 -9.42 4.22 3.67
N PHE A 84 -9.92 3.12 4.24
CA PHE A 84 -9.95 2.92 5.69
C PHE A 84 -8.54 2.78 6.26
N ALA A 85 -7.62 2.14 5.53
CA ALA A 85 -6.21 2.07 5.92
C ALA A 85 -5.50 3.44 5.84
N ARG A 86 -5.70 4.23 4.77
CA ARG A 86 -5.18 5.61 4.63
C ARG A 86 -5.61 6.46 5.82
N ASP A 87 -6.88 6.33 6.20
CA ASP A 87 -7.47 7.13 7.26
C ASP A 87 -7.24 6.54 8.66
N ARG A 88 -6.63 5.35 8.74
CA ARG A 88 -6.34 4.58 9.97
C ARG A 88 -7.55 4.15 10.76
N GLN A 89 -8.62 3.84 10.06
CA GLN A 89 -9.88 3.44 10.67
C GLN A 89 -10.42 4.52 11.63
N VAL A 90 -9.98 5.78 11.45
CA VAL A 90 -10.45 6.95 12.20
C VAL A 90 -11.59 7.59 11.43
N CYS A 91 -12.71 7.83 12.12
CA CYS A 91 -13.80 8.61 11.55
C CYS A 91 -13.34 10.06 11.33
N ALA A 92 -13.50 10.56 10.12
CA ALA A 92 -13.15 11.93 9.74
C ALA A 92 -13.92 13.00 10.50
N TYR A 93 -15.10 12.67 11.06
CA TYR A 93 -15.94 13.64 11.75
C TYR A 93 -15.71 13.64 13.27
N CYS A 94 -15.78 12.49 13.93
CA CYS A 94 -15.63 12.42 15.39
C CYS A 94 -14.21 12.12 15.88
N GLY A 95 -13.29 11.71 15.00
CA GLY A 95 -11.91 11.43 15.36
C GLY A 95 -11.67 10.10 16.10
N HIS A 96 -12.72 9.35 16.43
CA HIS A 96 -12.58 8.03 17.05
C HIS A 96 -12.19 6.94 16.06
N ARG A 97 -11.50 5.90 16.54
CA ARG A 97 -11.16 4.68 15.79
C ARG A 97 -12.29 3.65 15.89
N PHE A 98 -12.57 2.96 14.79
CA PHE A 98 -13.65 1.96 14.71
C PHE A 98 -13.17 0.66 14.02
N PRO A 99 -13.78 -0.50 14.31
CA PRO A 99 -13.56 -1.70 13.51
C PRO A 99 -14.08 -1.50 12.08
N LEU A 100 -13.53 -2.28 11.13
CA LEU A 100 -13.84 -2.14 9.70
C LEU A 100 -15.34 -2.23 9.39
N ASP A 101 -16.07 -3.09 10.10
CA ASP A 101 -17.50 -3.31 9.85
C ASP A 101 -18.35 -2.07 10.20
N ASP A 102 -17.90 -1.24 11.15
CA ASP A 102 -18.60 -0.02 11.56
C ASP A 102 -18.21 1.21 10.74
N LEU A 103 -17.25 1.05 9.82
CA LEU A 103 -16.80 2.10 8.93
C LEU A 103 -17.54 2.07 7.61
N THR A 104 -17.77 3.26 7.09
CA THR A 104 -18.39 3.49 5.79
C THR A 104 -17.51 4.44 4.98
N ARG A 105 -17.50 4.23 3.66
CA ARG A 105 -16.97 5.22 2.72
C ARG A 105 -18.02 6.32 2.61
N GLU A 106 -17.61 7.54 2.93
CA GLU A 106 -18.47 8.70 2.94
C GLU A 106 -17.93 9.77 1.98
N HIS A 107 -18.83 10.52 1.35
CA HIS A 107 -18.50 11.56 0.38
C HIS A 107 -18.71 12.95 0.98
N ILE A 108 -17.62 13.73 1.08
CA ILE A 108 -17.66 15.13 1.55
C ILE A 108 -18.75 15.89 0.81
N VAL A 109 -18.69 15.90 -0.53
CA VAL A 109 -19.79 16.30 -1.39
C VAL A 109 -20.61 15.05 -1.74
N PRO A 110 -21.88 14.94 -1.31
CA PRO A 110 -22.72 13.78 -1.60
C PRO A 110 -22.88 13.52 -3.10
N THR A 111 -23.02 12.26 -3.50
CA THR A 111 -23.27 11.87 -4.90
C THR A 111 -24.55 12.50 -5.46
N SER A 112 -25.59 12.65 -4.64
CA SER A 112 -26.84 13.34 -5.00
C SER A 112 -26.65 14.83 -5.34
N ARG A 113 -25.49 15.40 -5.00
CA ARG A 113 -25.09 16.79 -5.30
C ARG A 113 -23.92 16.87 -6.28
N GLY A 114 -23.67 15.80 -7.04
CA GLY A 114 -22.60 15.74 -8.04
C GLY A 114 -21.23 15.34 -7.50
N GLY A 115 -21.15 14.87 -6.25
CA GLY A 115 -19.92 14.31 -5.70
C GLY A 115 -19.43 13.06 -6.43
N HIS A 116 -18.12 12.94 -6.62
CA HIS A 116 -17.48 11.82 -7.31
C HIS A 116 -16.75 10.88 -6.35
N ASP A 117 -16.55 9.62 -6.78
CA ASP A 117 -15.70 8.62 -6.10
C ASP A 117 -14.22 8.95 -6.33
N THR A 118 -13.69 9.93 -5.59
CA THR A 118 -12.27 10.34 -5.68
C THR A 118 -11.62 10.36 -4.31
N TRP A 119 -10.30 10.19 -4.24
CA TRP A 119 -9.55 10.27 -2.98
C TRP A 119 -9.76 11.58 -2.23
N MET A 120 -9.98 12.68 -2.96
CA MET A 120 -10.20 14.02 -2.39
C MET A 120 -11.63 14.24 -1.89
N ASN A 121 -12.59 13.43 -2.35
CA ASN A 121 -14.00 13.53 -1.93
C ASN A 121 -14.41 12.40 -0.98
N CYS A 122 -13.69 11.29 -0.97
CA CYS A 122 -14.00 10.13 -0.13
C CYS A 122 -13.16 10.10 1.15
N ILE A 123 -13.83 9.83 2.26
CA ILE A 123 -13.27 9.71 3.60
C ILE A 123 -13.88 8.52 4.35
N THR A 124 -13.22 8.14 5.42
CA THR A 124 -13.70 7.15 6.39
C THR A 124 -14.63 7.81 7.39
N ALA A 125 -15.85 7.30 7.54
CA ALA A 125 -16.79 7.76 8.55
C ALA A 125 -17.46 6.59 9.26
N CYS A 126 -17.69 6.70 10.57
CA CYS A 126 -18.53 5.74 11.29
C CYS A 126 -20.00 5.91 10.90
N ARG A 127 -20.79 4.83 11.01
CA ARG A 127 -22.22 4.84 10.63
C ARG A 127 -23.03 5.99 11.27
N PRO A 128 -22.89 6.33 12.58
CA PRO A 128 -23.64 7.43 13.19
C PRO A 128 -23.32 8.80 12.59
N CYS A 129 -22.03 9.12 12.40
CA CYS A 129 -21.63 10.41 11.80
C CYS A 129 -22.05 10.51 10.34
N ASN A 130 -21.90 9.43 9.57
CA ASN A 130 -22.35 9.37 8.18
C ASN A 130 -23.88 9.57 8.09
N GLY A 131 -24.66 8.88 8.94
CA GLY A 131 -26.11 9.06 9.02
C GLY A 131 -26.53 10.47 9.43
N HIS A 132 -25.82 11.07 10.39
CA HIS A 132 -26.05 12.47 10.78
C HIS A 132 -25.80 13.43 9.62
N LYS A 133 -24.73 13.27 8.85
CA LYS A 133 -24.47 14.11 7.67
C LYS A 133 -25.54 13.90 6.59
N GLY A 134 -25.81 12.65 6.24
CA GLY A 134 -26.76 12.30 5.17
C GLY A 134 -26.37 12.91 3.83
N ASN A 135 -27.34 13.55 3.16
CA ASN A 135 -27.15 14.19 1.85
C ASN A 135 -26.72 15.68 1.93
N ARG A 136 -26.23 16.12 3.09
CA ARG A 136 -25.75 17.48 3.34
C ARG A 136 -24.24 17.57 3.16
N LEU A 137 -23.73 18.78 2.95
CA LEU A 137 -22.32 19.10 3.11
C LEU A 137 -21.94 19.08 4.61
N PRO A 138 -20.66 18.85 4.98
CA PRO A 138 -20.24 18.89 6.38
C PRO A 138 -20.69 20.16 7.10
N GLU A 139 -20.52 21.31 6.45
CA GLU A 139 -20.87 22.63 6.96
C GLU A 139 -22.38 22.76 7.24
N GLU A 140 -23.21 22.22 6.36
CA GLU A 140 -24.68 22.20 6.51
C GLU A 140 -25.17 21.25 7.62
N ALA A 141 -24.38 20.22 7.93
CA ALA A 141 -24.64 19.30 9.03
C ALA A 141 -24.05 19.79 10.37
N GLY A 142 -23.35 20.93 10.37
CA GLY A 142 -22.68 21.49 11.55
C GLY A 142 -21.51 20.63 12.03
N ILE A 143 -20.86 19.88 11.13
CA ILE A 143 -19.71 19.02 11.44
C ILE A 143 -18.51 19.40 10.59
N SER A 144 -17.30 19.24 11.13
CA SER A 144 -16.05 19.53 10.44
C SER A 144 -15.20 18.28 10.30
N LEU A 145 -14.26 18.31 9.35
CA LEU A 145 -13.28 17.24 9.17
C LEU A 145 -12.13 17.39 10.16
N MET A 146 -11.80 16.31 10.86
CA MET A 146 -10.66 16.17 11.77
C MET A 146 -9.34 15.98 11.00
N TYR A 147 -9.41 15.64 9.72
CA TYR A 147 -8.25 15.57 8.82
C TYR A 147 -8.68 15.84 7.38
N LEU A 148 -7.72 16.30 6.57
CA LEU A 148 -7.97 16.53 5.15
C LEU A 148 -7.70 15.23 4.35
N PRO A 149 -8.57 14.88 3.39
CA PRO A 149 -8.28 13.81 2.45
C PRO A 149 -7.12 14.22 1.54
N TYR A 150 -6.38 13.22 1.08
CA TYR A 150 -5.32 13.40 0.10
C TYR A 150 -5.23 12.19 -0.83
N VAL A 151 -4.56 12.39 -1.97
CA VAL A 151 -4.27 11.33 -2.94
C VAL A 151 -2.98 10.61 -2.52
N PRO A 152 -3.01 9.30 -2.20
CA PRO A 152 -1.80 8.58 -1.86
C PRO A 152 -0.81 8.57 -3.02
N ASN A 153 0.48 8.73 -2.72
CA ASN A 153 1.54 8.56 -3.70
C ASN A 153 1.86 7.07 -3.93
N LEU A 154 2.84 6.79 -4.80
CA LEU A 154 3.25 5.42 -5.12
C LEU A 154 3.69 4.60 -3.90
N HIS A 155 4.51 5.18 -3.02
CA HIS A 155 5.03 4.48 -1.83
C HIS A 155 3.91 4.21 -0.83
N GLU A 156 3.02 5.18 -0.63
CA GLU A 156 1.83 5.01 0.20
C GLU A 156 0.90 3.93 -0.39
N ASP A 157 0.69 3.91 -1.70
CA ASP A 157 -0.11 2.87 -2.35
C ASP A 157 0.51 1.48 -2.21
N MET A 158 1.84 1.35 -2.22
CA MET A 158 2.50 0.07 -1.91
C MET A 158 2.21 -0.37 -0.48
N ILE A 159 2.27 0.55 0.49
CA ILE A 159 1.90 0.28 1.88
C ILE A 159 0.42 -0.15 1.97
N LEU A 160 -0.47 0.58 1.33
CA LEU A 160 -1.92 0.32 1.35
C LEU A 160 -2.32 -0.98 0.63
N ARG A 161 -1.49 -1.48 -0.30
CA ARG A 161 -1.67 -2.77 -0.99
C ARG A 161 -1.08 -3.94 -0.22
N GLY A 162 -0.01 -3.72 0.53
CA GLY A 162 0.74 -4.76 1.21
C GLY A 162 -0.05 -5.33 2.38
N ARG A 163 -0.22 -6.67 2.40
CA ARG A 163 -0.99 -7.32 3.48
C ARG A 163 -0.12 -7.63 4.70
N ARG A 164 1.12 -8.05 4.45
CA ARG A 164 2.11 -8.40 5.47
C ARG A 164 3.47 -7.85 5.05
N ILE A 165 3.72 -6.62 5.45
CA ILE A 165 4.93 -5.88 5.13
C ILE A 165 5.95 -6.16 6.24
N LEU A 166 7.13 -6.63 5.85
CA LEU A 166 8.26 -6.84 6.76
C LEU A 166 8.82 -5.50 7.24
N ALA A 167 9.52 -5.49 8.39
CA ALA A 167 10.06 -4.26 8.98
C ALA A 167 10.93 -3.47 7.99
N ASP A 168 11.91 -4.12 7.36
CA ASP A 168 12.81 -3.51 6.38
C ASP A 168 12.05 -2.94 5.17
N GLN A 169 10.99 -3.63 4.73
CA GLN A 169 10.14 -3.16 3.62
C GLN A 169 9.34 -1.92 4.02
N MET A 170 8.81 -1.90 5.24
CA MET A 170 8.08 -0.75 5.76
C MET A 170 9.00 0.45 5.93
N GLU A 171 10.18 0.26 6.51
CA GLU A 171 11.20 1.30 6.67
C GLU A 171 11.60 1.90 5.32
N PHE A 172 11.89 1.05 4.33
CA PHE A 172 12.21 1.49 2.97
C PHE A 172 11.09 2.34 2.35
N LEU A 173 9.84 1.89 2.46
CA LEU A 173 8.70 2.59 1.88
C LEU A 173 8.46 3.94 2.59
N LEU A 174 8.46 3.95 3.93
CA LEU A 174 8.22 5.15 4.74
C LEU A 174 9.28 6.23 4.52
N ALA A 175 10.52 5.87 4.19
CA ALA A 175 11.58 6.84 3.88
C ALA A 175 11.21 7.79 2.72
N SER A 176 10.34 7.33 1.80
CA SER A 176 9.85 8.12 0.66
C SER A 176 8.40 8.61 0.81
N VAL A 177 7.78 8.40 1.98
CA VAL A 177 6.43 8.87 2.30
C VAL A 177 6.49 10.29 2.88
N PRO A 178 5.68 11.25 2.39
CA PRO A 178 5.67 12.62 2.91
C PRO A 178 5.40 12.65 4.41
N ARG A 179 6.07 13.54 5.16
CA ARG A 179 5.92 13.64 6.63
C ARG A 179 4.50 13.93 7.11
N HIS A 180 3.70 14.60 6.28
CA HIS A 180 2.28 14.90 6.58
C HIS A 180 1.35 13.72 6.26
N SER A 181 1.88 12.63 5.71
CA SER A 181 1.10 11.42 5.44
C SER A 181 0.53 10.85 6.72
N ARG A 182 -0.71 10.37 6.61
CA ARG A 182 -1.35 9.59 7.66
C ARG A 182 -0.81 8.16 7.70
N LEU A 183 0.37 7.83 7.20
CA LEU A 183 0.97 6.49 7.34
C LEU A 183 2.20 6.45 8.28
N HIS A 184 2.66 7.60 8.80
CA HIS A 184 3.84 7.68 9.70
C HIS A 184 3.60 7.34 11.17
N ALA A 185 2.46 7.74 11.73
CA ALA A 185 2.08 7.54 13.13
C ALA A 185 1.25 6.26 13.43
#